data_AF-A0A6F7VT76-F1
#
_entry.id   AF-A0A6F7VT76-F1
#
_cell.length_a   1.000
_cell.length_b   1.000
_cell.length_c   1.000
_cell.angle_alpha   90.00
_cell.angle_beta   90.00
_cell.angle_gamma   90.00
#
_symmetry.space_group_name_H-M   'P 1'
#
loop_
_entity.id
_entity.type
_entity.pdbx_description
1 polymer ?
#
loop_
_entity_poly.entity_id
_entity_poly.type
_entity_poly.pdbx_seq_one_letter_code
_entity_poly.pdbx_strand_id
1 'polypeptide(L)' 'MAYDPASGRTGVVQAVHGVAELCFDHQMTSGRVAFLRPERGGVEWTADAGALRFPAAGEAQHPHPHAP' A
#
# COMPACT_ATOMS: atom_id res chain seq x y z
N MET A 1 7.22 0.86 0.07
CA MET A 1 6.18 1.65 -0.62
C MET A 1 5.26 0.68 -1.34
N ALA A 2 3.95 0.91 -1.31
CA ALA A 2 2.94 0.07 -1.93
C ALA A 2 1.91 0.96 -2.65
N TYR A 3 1.51 0.55 -3.83
CA TYR A 3 0.44 1.16 -4.60
C TYR A 3 -0.84 0.35 -4.43
N ASP A 4 -1.93 1.04 -4.08
CA ASP A 4 -3.28 0.50 -3.99
C ASP A 4 -4.08 0.88 -5.25
N PRO A 5 -4.37 -0.08 -6.16
CA PRO A 5 -5.13 0.19 -7.37
C PRO A 5 -6.57 0.61 -7.14
N ALA A 6 -7.20 0.19 -6.03
CA ALA A 6 -8.61 0.46 -5.77
C ALA A 6 -8.84 1.94 -5.44
N SER A 7 -7.90 2.56 -4.72
CA SER A 7 -7.97 3.99 -4.40
C SER A 7 -7.06 4.89 -5.24
N GLY A 8 -6.17 4.31 -6.05
CA GLY A 8 -5.18 5.05 -6.83
C GLY A 8 -4.11 5.73 -5.97
N ARG A 9 -3.94 5.31 -4.71
CA ARG A 9 -3.02 5.92 -3.75
C ARG A 9 -1.76 5.09 -3.55
N THR A 10 -0.67 5.76 -3.19
CA THR A 10 0.60 5.14 -2.81
C THR A 10 0.91 5.47 -1.35
N GLY A 11 1.32 4.45 -0.59
CA GLY A 11 1.63 4.59 0.83
C GLY A 11 2.66 3.59 1.34
N VAL A 12 2.93 3.66 2.63
CA VAL A 12 3.77 2.70 3.35
C VAL A 12 2.84 1.76 4.11
N VAL A 13 3.05 0.45 3.95
CA VAL A 13 2.32 -0.57 4.73
C VAL A 13 2.87 -0.55 6.15
N GLN A 14 1.99 -0.29 7.11
CA GLN A 14 2.30 -0.23 8.54
C GLN A 14 2.05 -1.58 9.22
N ALA A 15 0.98 -2.28 8.82
CA ALA A 15 0.61 -3.59 9.34
C ALA A 15 -0.27 -4.36 8.34
N VAL A 16 -0.31 -5.69 8.48
CA VAL A 16 -1.20 -6.57 7.73
C VAL A 16 -1.87 -7.53 8.71
N HIS A 17 -3.20 -7.61 8.65
CA HIS A 17 -4.02 -8.44 9.52
C HIS A 17 -4.99 -9.32 8.73
N GLY A 18 -5.42 -10.43 9.33
CA GLY A 18 -6.51 -11.24 8.80
C GLY A 18 -7.84 -10.53 8.96
N VAL A 19 -8.71 -10.60 7.95
CA VAL A 19 -10.06 -9.99 8.03
C VAL A 19 -10.88 -10.60 9.15
N ALA A 20 -10.68 -11.88 9.47
CA ALA A 20 -11.39 -12.56 10.55
C ALA A 20 -11.09 -12.00 11.95
N GLU A 21 -9.98 -11.28 12.12
CA GLU A 21 -9.56 -10.67 13.39
C GLU A 21 -10.10 -9.24 13.56
N LEU A 22 -10.81 -8.71 12.57
CA LEU A 22 -11.24 -7.32 12.52
C LEU A 22 -12.75 -7.20 12.31
N CYS A 23 -13.35 -6.17 12.91
CA CYS A 23 -14.70 -5.78 12.59
C CYS A 23 -14.67 -4.83 11.39
N PHE A 24 -15.04 -5.33 10.21
CA PHE A 24 -15.04 -4.57 8.96
C PHE A 24 -16.42 -4.61 8.32
N ASP A 25 -16.93 -3.45 7.90
CA ASP A 25 -18.15 -3.32 7.08
C ASP A 25 -17.89 -3.59 5.59
N HIS A 26 -16.62 -3.53 5.16
CA HIS A 26 -16.22 -3.74 3.77
C HIS A 26 -15.69 -5.16 3.51
N GLN A 27 -16.12 -5.77 2.41
CA GLN A 27 -15.63 -7.07 1.96
C GLN A 27 -14.27 -6.95 1.27
N MET A 28 -13.28 -7.70 1.75
CA MET A 28 -11.96 -7.83 1.10
C MET A 28 -11.88 -9.14 0.33
N THR A 29 -11.19 -9.14 -0.81
CA THR A 29 -11.04 -10.31 -1.69
C THR A 29 -9.98 -11.30 -1.24
N SER A 30 -8.86 -10.87 -0.65
CA SER A 30 -7.74 -11.76 -0.28
C SER A 30 -7.78 -12.29 1.17
N GLY A 31 -8.81 -11.93 1.95
CA GLY A 31 -8.92 -12.29 3.37
C GLY A 31 -7.89 -11.60 4.27
N ARG A 32 -7.04 -10.72 3.73
CA ARG A 32 -6.07 -9.91 4.48
C ARG A 32 -6.23 -8.43 4.16
N VAL A 33 -6.14 -7.61 5.19
CA VAL A 33 -6.17 -6.15 5.08
C VAL A 33 -4.82 -5.57 5.44
N ALA A 34 -4.37 -4.61 4.64
CA ALA A 34 -3.19 -3.80 4.90
C ALA A 34 -3.62 -2.44 5.43
N PHE A 35 -2.93 -1.94 6.45
CA PHE A 35 -3.04 -0.57 6.93
C PHE A 35 -1.91 0.25 6.31
N LEU A 36 -2.27 1.33 5.61
CA LEU A 36 -1.34 2.18 4.89
C LEU A 36 -1.37 3.60 5.42
N ARG A 37 -0.20 4.21 5.44
CA ARG A 37 -0.02 5.64 5.71
C ARG A 37 0.56 6.36 4.49
N PRO A 38 0.10 7.59 4.17
CA PRO A 38 0.75 8.38 3.12
C PRO A 38 2.19 8.76 3.51
N GLU A 39 3.10 8.76 2.54
CA GLU A 39 4.52 9.12 2.80
C GLU A 39 4.70 10.58 3.23
N ARG A 40 3.88 11.48 2.71
CA ARG A 40 3.94 12.93 2.99
C ARG A 40 3.01 13.37 4.12
N GLY A 41 2.55 12.42 4.95
CA GLY A 41 1.51 12.67 5.93
C GLY A 41 0.11 12.77 5.29
N GLY A 42 -0.92 12.67 6.12
CA GLY A 42 -2.32 12.64 5.69
C GLY A 42 -3.09 11.48 6.33
N VAL A 43 -4.27 11.21 5.79
CA VAL A 43 -5.21 10.22 6.35
C VAL A 43 -4.75 8.80 6.01
N GLU A 44 -4.61 7.98 7.05
CA GLU A 44 -4.36 6.54 6.92
C GLU A 44 -5.57 5.84 6.29
N TRP A 45 -5.31 4.76 5.57
CA TRP A 45 -6.38 3.98 4.95
C TRP A 45 -6.09 2.49 4.98
N THR A 46 -7.11 1.71 4.72
CA THR A 46 -7.02 0.26 4.60
C THR A 46 -7.23 -0.16 3.16
N ALA A 47 -6.54 -1.23 2.75
CA ALA A 47 -6.66 -1.80 1.41
C ALA A 47 -6.54 -3.32 1.48
N ASP A 48 -7.04 -3.99 0.45
CA ASP A 48 -6.82 -5.42 0.27
C ASP A 48 -5.31 -5.69 0.09
N ALA A 49 -4.74 -6.46 1.01
CA ALA A 49 -3.30 -6.72 1.03
C ALA A 49 -2.81 -7.51 -0.20
N GLY A 50 -3.67 -8.38 -0.75
CA GLY A 50 -3.37 -9.16 -1.95
C GLY A 50 -3.46 -8.36 -3.25
N ALA A 51 -4.12 -7.20 -3.24
CA ALA A 51 -4.21 -6.31 -4.39
C ALA A 51 -3.07 -5.27 -4.45
N LEU A 52 -2.30 -5.11 -3.36
CA LEU A 52 -1.21 -4.14 -3.30
C LEU A 52 -0.09 -4.49 -4.26
N ARG A 53 0.41 -3.47 -4.96
CA ARG A 53 1.58 -3.58 -5.84
C ARG A 53 2.79 -2.97 -5.16
N PHE A 54 3.88 -3.73 -5.09
CA PHE A 54 5.14 -3.28 -4.53
C PHE A 54 6.14 -3.08 -5.68
N PRO A 55 6.95 -2.01 -5.67
CA PRO A 55 8.06 -1.89 -6.61
C PRO A 55 9.00 -3.09 -6.42
N ALA A 56 9.48 -3.67 -7.52
CA ALA A 56 10.45 -4.75 -7.45
C ALA A 56 11.74 -4.24 -6.77
N ALA A 57 12.35 -5.06 -5.93
CA ALA A 57 13.64 -4.74 -5.32
C ALA A 57 14.69 -4.60 -6.43
N GLY A 58 14.94 -3.37 -6.87
CA GLY A 58 15.83 -3.06 -8.00
C GLY A 58 15.46 -1.79 -8.77
N GLU A 59 14.21 -1.30 -8.68
CA GLU A 59 13.79 -0.09 -9.41
C GLU A 59 13.89 1.21 -8.58
N ALA A 60 14.26 1.09 -7.30
CA ALA A 60 14.53 2.23 -6.44
C ALA A 60 16.01 2.65 -6.49
N GLN A 61 16.53 3.00 -7.67
CA GLN A 61 17.78 3.78 -7.87
C GLN A 61 18.10 3.95 -9.36
N HIS A 62 17.32 4.75 -10.09
CA HIS A 62 17.88 5.53 -11.19
C HIS A 62 17.89 6.99 -10.73
N PRO A 63 19.03 7.54 -10.26
CA PRO A 63 19.16 8.98 -10.17
C PRO A 63 19.10 9.50 -11.61
N HIS A 64 18.11 10.34 -11.90
CA HIS A 64 18.06 11.07 -13.16
C HIS A 64 19.42 11.74 -13.40
N PRO A 65 20.09 11.53 -14.55
CA PRO A 65 21.31 12.25 -14.84
C PRO A 65 20.95 13.74 -14.97
N HIS A 66 21.51 14.55 -14.07
CA HIS A 66 21.48 15.99 -14.18
C HIS A 66 22.27 16.35 -15.45
N ALA A 67 21.57 16.83 -16.47
CA ALA A 67 22.20 17.32 -17.69
C ALA A 67 22.91 18.67 -17.41
N PRO A 68 24.08 18.91 -18.03
CA PRO A 68 24.90 20.10 -17.82
C PRO A 68 24.30 21.39 -18.38
#